data_AF-B0E0Y3-F1
#
_entry.id   AF-B0E0Y3-F1
#
_cell.length_a   1.000
_cell.length_b   1.000
_cell.length_c   1.000
_cell.angle_alpha   90.00
_cell.angle_beta   90.00
_cell.angle_gamma   90.00
#
_symmetry.space_group_name_H-M   'P 1'
#
loop_
_entity.id
_entity.type
_entity.pdbx_description
1 polymer ?
#
loop_
_entity_poly.entity_id
_entity_poly.type
_entity_poly.pdbx_seq_one_letter_code
_entity_poly.pdbx_strand_id
1 'polypeptide(L)'
;MSSSSTTTNRHALTAVEKQRYQLEKLLKDPAKPAYVPPPPKDKTLRPAREMMKNVQGSSAGAGSGEFHVYKASRRREYERLKMLEEESLKETVEAEFERKKREAEGISNAKTAKNRAKRQKKKERSKTKSDGNTKEGDESRPDAPIKKRRLVNGKELVFKRPGEESDDDNDEQQPGPSSAPPRSPSPAPPVAMAETTKITIHEM
;
A
#
# COMPACT_ATOMS: atom_id res chain seq x y z
N MET A 1 1.04 -0.06 52.17
CA MET A 1 0.65 -0.39 50.78
C MET A 1 -0.26 0.73 50.28
N SER A 2 0.25 1.59 49.41
CA SER A 2 -0.48 2.80 48.97
C SER A 2 -1.41 2.44 47.83
N SER A 3 -2.71 2.36 48.10
CA SER A 3 -3.74 2.21 47.07
C SER A 3 -3.94 3.56 46.38
N SER A 4 -3.34 3.74 45.20
CA SER A 4 -3.58 4.94 44.39
C SER A 4 -5.03 4.94 43.89
N SER A 5 -5.85 5.81 44.47
CA SER A 5 -7.21 6.09 44.02
C SER A 5 -7.18 6.56 42.56
N THR A 6 -7.89 5.88 41.67
CA THR A 6 -8.05 6.33 40.28
C THR A 6 -8.92 7.57 40.27
N THR A 7 -8.30 8.75 40.21
CA THR A 7 -9.02 9.99 39.95
C THR A 7 -9.61 9.90 38.55
N THR A 8 -10.94 9.90 38.44
CA THR A 8 -11.62 9.96 37.14
C THR A 8 -11.37 11.34 36.55
N ASN A 9 -10.33 11.46 35.72
CA ASN A 9 -10.01 12.70 35.03
C ASN A 9 -11.19 13.07 34.11
N ARG A 10 -11.78 14.24 34.34
CA ARG A 10 -12.93 14.77 33.57
C ARG A 10 -12.54 15.33 32.18
N HIS A 11 -11.30 15.10 31.74
CA HIS A 11 -10.76 15.59 30.46
C HIS A 11 -10.36 14.43 29.56
N ALA A 12 -10.37 14.66 28.24
CA ALA A 12 -9.94 13.68 27.26
C ALA A 12 -8.43 13.40 27.44
N LEU A 13 -8.10 12.14 27.74
CA LEU A 13 -6.72 11.72 27.99
C LEU A 13 -5.83 11.94 26.76
N THR A 14 -4.62 12.44 26.99
CA THR A 14 -3.59 12.56 25.95
C THR A 14 -3.14 11.18 25.45
N ALA A 15 -2.50 11.11 24.28
CA ALA A 15 -2.04 9.82 23.72
C ALA A 15 -1.08 9.09 24.68
N VAL A 16 -0.20 9.85 25.35
CA VAL A 16 0.75 9.34 26.34
C VAL A 16 0.03 8.84 27.59
N GLU A 17 -0.98 9.57 28.07
CA GLU A 17 -1.78 9.14 29.23
C GLU A 17 -2.57 7.85 28.95
N LYS A 18 -3.11 7.69 27.73
CA LYS A 18 -3.79 6.45 27.32
C LYS A 18 -2.84 5.24 27.34
N GLN A 19 -1.61 5.42 26.84
CA GLN A 19 -0.58 4.38 26.89
C GLN A 19 -0.17 4.06 28.33
N ARG A 20 0.06 5.09 29.15
CA ARG A 20 0.36 4.91 30.58
C ARG A 20 -0.73 4.13 31.30
N TYR A 21 -2.00 4.47 31.09
CA TYR A 21 -3.13 3.76 31.68
C TYR A 21 -3.19 2.28 31.23
N GLN A 22 -2.93 2.00 29.95
CA GLN A 22 -2.87 0.63 29.44
C GLN A 22 -1.70 -0.16 30.07
N LEU A 23 -0.53 0.46 30.24
CA LEU A 23 0.62 -0.14 30.89
C LEU A 23 0.35 -0.41 32.37
N GLU A 24 -0.21 0.56 33.11
CA GLU A 24 -0.60 0.39 34.51
C GLU A 24 -1.61 -0.77 34.66
N LYS A 25 -2.55 -0.91 33.72
CA LYS A 25 -3.51 -2.02 33.70
C LYS A 25 -2.84 -3.38 33.42
N LEU A 26 -1.87 -3.43 32.51
CA LEU A 26 -1.13 -4.66 32.18
C LEU A 26 -0.17 -5.07 33.31
N LEU A 27 0.50 -4.10 33.93
CA LEU A 27 1.48 -4.32 34.99
C LEU A 27 0.85 -4.61 36.36
N LYS A 28 -0.47 -4.42 36.50
CA LYS A 28 -1.21 -4.80 37.72
C LYS A 28 -1.07 -6.30 38.02
N ASP A 29 -1.12 -7.14 36.99
CA ASP A 29 -1.01 -8.59 37.09
C ASP A 29 0.00 -9.14 36.05
N PRO A 30 1.32 -9.07 36.32
CA PRO A 30 2.36 -9.40 35.34
C PRO A 30 2.42 -10.89 34.98
N ALA A 31 1.81 -11.77 35.80
CA ALA A 31 1.72 -13.20 35.52
C ALA A 31 0.69 -13.54 34.44
N LYS A 32 -0.24 -12.62 34.11
CA LYS A 32 -1.26 -12.85 33.08
C LYS A 32 -0.66 -12.59 31.70
N PRO A 33 -0.70 -13.56 30.76
CA PRO A 33 -0.21 -13.32 29.40
C PRO A 33 -1.04 -12.21 28.74
N ALA A 34 -0.35 -11.28 28.08
CA ALA A 34 -0.99 -10.20 27.34
C ALA A 34 -1.77 -10.77 26.14
N TYR A 35 -3.04 -10.37 26.00
CA TYR A 35 -3.86 -10.76 24.86
C TYR A 35 -3.49 -9.94 23.63
N VAL A 36 -2.82 -10.57 22.66
CA VAL A 36 -2.61 -10.01 21.33
C VAL A 36 -3.69 -10.59 20.41
N PRO A 37 -4.58 -9.76 19.83
CA PRO A 37 -5.61 -10.27 18.95
C PRO A 37 -4.97 -10.90 17.70
N PRO A 38 -5.50 -12.03 17.22
CA PRO A 38 -5.07 -12.59 15.95
C PRO A 38 -5.39 -11.62 14.80
N PRO A 39 -4.73 -11.76 13.63
CA PRO A 39 -5.03 -10.94 12.47
C PRO A 39 -6.52 -11.04 12.09
N PRO A 40 -7.10 -9.96 11.54
CA PRO A 40 -8.48 -9.97 11.09
C PRO A 40 -8.66 -11.05 10.03
N LYS A 41 -9.72 -11.86 10.17
CA LYS A 41 -10.05 -12.91 9.20
C LYS A 41 -10.82 -12.31 8.04
N ASP A 42 -10.60 -12.85 6.84
CA ASP A 42 -11.40 -12.52 5.68
C ASP A 42 -12.85 -12.93 5.86
N LYS A 43 -13.75 -12.19 5.21
CA LYS A 43 -15.18 -12.49 5.25
C LYS A 43 -15.40 -13.77 4.45
N THR A 44 -15.94 -14.80 5.10
CA THR A 44 -16.30 -16.07 4.45
C THR A 44 -17.78 -16.34 4.60
N LEU A 45 -18.38 -16.93 3.58
CA LEU A 45 -19.75 -17.41 3.65
C LEU A 45 -19.76 -18.83 4.18
N ARG A 46 -20.82 -19.15 4.93
CA ARG A 46 -21.02 -20.52 5.39
C ARG A 46 -21.21 -21.42 4.16
N PRO A 47 -20.55 -22.60 4.12
CA PRO A 47 -20.72 -23.52 3.02
C PRO A 47 -22.19 -23.94 2.88
N ALA A 48 -22.60 -24.24 1.64
CA ALA A 48 -23.91 -24.81 1.39
C ALA A 48 -24.05 -26.14 2.15
N ARG A 49 -25.25 -26.42 2.66
CA ARG A 49 -25.53 -27.71 3.30
C ARG A 49 -25.58 -28.79 2.21
N GLU A 50 -24.92 -29.91 2.44
CA GLU A 50 -24.86 -31.03 1.48
C GLU A 50 -26.22 -31.67 1.23
N MET A 51 -27.00 -31.92 2.30
CA MET A 51 -28.33 -32.51 2.21
C MET A 51 -29.37 -31.62 2.87
N MET A 52 -30.43 -31.31 2.12
CA MET A 52 -31.61 -30.64 2.66
C MET A 52 -32.61 -31.70 3.13
N LYS A 53 -32.97 -31.68 4.41
CA LYS A 53 -33.85 -32.71 5.01
C LYS A 53 -35.33 -32.54 4.64
N ASN A 54 -35.74 -31.34 4.24
CA ASN A 54 -37.15 -30.96 4.07
C ASN A 54 -37.41 -30.53 2.61
N VAL A 55 -37.12 -31.40 1.64
CA VAL A 55 -37.42 -31.12 0.23
C VAL A 55 -38.85 -31.57 -0.06
N GLN A 56 -39.73 -30.60 -0.34
CA GLN A 56 -41.09 -30.88 -0.80
C GLN A 56 -41.04 -31.41 -2.25
N GLY A 57 -41.98 -32.29 -2.63
CA GLY A 57 -42.01 -32.88 -3.97
C GLY A 57 -42.14 -31.83 -5.09
N SER A 58 -41.59 -32.13 -6.28
CA SER A 58 -41.48 -31.18 -7.39
C SER A 58 -42.80 -30.64 -7.93
N SER A 59 -43.89 -31.39 -7.75
CA SER A 59 -45.26 -31.00 -8.17
C SER A 59 -46.09 -30.36 -7.05
N ALA A 60 -45.55 -30.29 -5.83
CA ALA A 60 -46.27 -29.74 -4.71
C ALA A 60 -46.27 -28.19 -4.76
N GLY A 61 -47.39 -27.57 -4.44
CA GLY A 61 -47.57 -26.11 -4.54
C GLY A 61 -46.67 -25.29 -3.60
N ALA A 62 -46.58 -23.98 -3.87
CA ALA A 62 -45.79 -23.06 -3.05
C ALA A 62 -46.38 -22.94 -1.63
N GLY A 63 -45.60 -23.36 -0.63
CA GLY A 63 -45.95 -23.18 0.78
C GLY A 63 -45.72 -21.75 1.26
N SER A 64 -46.31 -21.38 2.40
CA SER A 64 -46.18 -20.04 3.00
C SER A 64 -44.75 -19.68 3.41
N GLY A 65 -43.89 -20.68 3.67
CA GLY A 65 -42.49 -20.50 4.03
C GLY A 65 -41.53 -20.34 2.84
N GLU A 66 -41.97 -20.66 1.62
CA GLU A 66 -41.09 -20.72 0.45
C GLU A 66 -40.50 -19.36 0.09
N PHE A 67 -41.28 -18.28 0.27
CA PHE A 67 -40.80 -16.92 0.06
C PHE A 67 -39.59 -16.58 0.95
N HIS A 68 -39.60 -17.02 2.21
CA HIS A 68 -38.50 -16.76 3.13
C HIS A 68 -37.26 -17.60 2.81
N VAL A 69 -37.46 -18.85 2.35
CA VAL A 69 -36.38 -19.70 1.85
C VAL A 69 -35.70 -19.03 0.65
N TYR A 70 -36.48 -18.56 -0.32
CA TYR A 70 -35.97 -17.84 -1.48
C TYR A 70 -35.24 -16.54 -1.10
N LYS A 71 -35.81 -15.73 -0.21
CA LYS A 71 -35.18 -14.48 0.25
C LYS A 71 -33.82 -14.75 0.90
N ALA A 72 -33.72 -15.80 1.72
CA ALA A 72 -32.48 -16.19 2.38
C ALA A 72 -31.46 -16.76 1.39
N SER A 73 -31.87 -17.61 0.45
CA SER A 73 -30.98 -18.18 -0.57
C SER A 73 -30.46 -17.10 -1.53
N ARG A 74 -31.34 -16.21 -2.01
CA ARG A 74 -30.96 -15.09 -2.88
C ARG A 74 -29.99 -14.12 -2.18
N ARG A 75 -30.23 -13.79 -0.91
CA ARG A 75 -29.30 -12.95 -0.14
C ARG A 75 -27.92 -13.61 -0.02
N ARG A 76 -27.88 -14.90 0.33
CA ARG A 76 -26.61 -15.66 0.41
C ARG A 76 -25.89 -15.69 -0.94
N GLU A 77 -26.62 -15.85 -2.04
CA GLU A 77 -26.03 -15.90 -3.38
C GLU A 77 -25.47 -14.55 -3.82
N TYR A 78 -26.17 -13.44 -3.55
CA TYR A 78 -25.63 -12.11 -3.81
C TYR A 78 -24.38 -11.80 -2.99
N GLU A 79 -24.36 -12.19 -1.72
CA GLU A 79 -23.15 -12.07 -0.90
C GLU A 79 -22.01 -12.91 -1.48
N ARG A 80 -22.30 -14.10 -2.02
CA ARG A 80 -21.30 -15.00 -2.64
C ARG A 80 -20.72 -14.41 -3.90
N LEU A 81 -21.57 -13.95 -4.81
CA LEU A 81 -21.15 -13.30 -6.06
C LEU A 81 -20.34 -12.05 -5.75
N LYS A 82 -20.79 -11.23 -4.80
CA LYS A 82 -20.07 -10.03 -4.38
C LYS A 82 -18.67 -10.34 -3.84
N MET A 83 -18.51 -11.37 -3.00
CA MET A 83 -17.17 -11.74 -2.51
C MET A 83 -16.27 -12.23 -3.63
N LEU A 84 -16.79 -13.03 -4.57
CA LEU A 84 -16.01 -13.50 -5.72
C LEU A 84 -15.58 -12.35 -6.64
N GLU A 85 -16.47 -11.39 -6.90
CA GLU A 85 -16.15 -10.17 -7.64
C GLU A 85 -15.08 -9.35 -6.90
N GLU A 86 -15.24 -9.11 -5.59
CA GLU A 86 -14.25 -8.38 -4.78
C GLU A 86 -12.88 -9.07 -4.74
N GLU A 87 -12.84 -10.40 -4.64
CA GLU A 87 -11.60 -11.19 -4.68
C GLU A 87 -10.91 -11.09 -6.04
N SER A 88 -11.64 -11.26 -7.15
CA SER A 88 -11.06 -11.12 -8.49
C SER A 88 -10.53 -9.70 -8.76
N LEU A 89 -11.23 -8.67 -8.29
CA LEU A 89 -10.77 -7.29 -8.39
C LEU A 89 -9.51 -7.04 -7.55
N LYS A 90 -9.42 -7.61 -6.34
CA LYS A 90 -8.20 -7.50 -5.53
C LYS A 90 -7.03 -8.20 -6.19
N GLU A 91 -7.22 -9.44 -6.67
CA GLU A 91 -6.17 -10.22 -7.31
C GLU A 91 -5.61 -9.51 -8.55
N THR A 92 -6.49 -8.97 -9.41
CA THR A 92 -6.07 -8.21 -10.60
C THR A 92 -5.28 -6.95 -10.22
N VAL A 93 -5.75 -6.18 -9.23
CA VAL A 93 -5.05 -4.98 -8.76
C VAL A 93 -3.70 -5.32 -8.12
N GLU A 94 -3.64 -6.37 -7.31
CA GLU A 94 -2.41 -6.84 -6.67
C GLU A 94 -1.40 -7.33 -7.71
N ALA A 95 -1.83 -8.12 -8.70
CA ALA A 95 -0.98 -8.58 -9.78
C ALA A 95 -0.41 -7.42 -10.62
N GLU A 96 -1.23 -6.42 -10.92
CA GLU A 96 -0.77 -5.21 -11.61
C GLU A 96 0.23 -4.40 -10.77
N PHE A 97 -0.03 -4.27 -9.47
CA PHE A 97 0.84 -3.56 -8.55
C PHE A 97 2.19 -4.27 -8.42
N GLU A 98 2.19 -5.59 -8.25
CA GLU A 98 3.41 -6.39 -8.18
C GLU A 98 4.22 -6.32 -9.47
N ARG A 99 3.56 -6.36 -10.64
CA ARG A 99 4.22 -6.17 -11.93
C ARG A 99 4.93 -4.82 -11.99
N LYS A 100 4.22 -3.73 -11.71
CA LYS A 100 4.78 -2.37 -11.70
C LYS A 100 5.93 -2.23 -10.70
N LYS A 101 5.79 -2.82 -9.51
CA LYS A 101 6.84 -2.83 -8.47
C LYS A 101 8.09 -3.55 -8.96
N ARG A 102 7.95 -4.75 -9.54
CA ARG A 102 9.06 -5.55 -10.07
C ARG A 102 9.80 -4.84 -11.21
N GLU A 103 9.06 -4.17 -12.10
CA GLU A 103 9.64 -3.37 -13.19
C GLU A 103 10.45 -2.18 -12.64
N ALA A 104 9.87 -1.42 -11.69
CA ALA A 104 10.55 -0.30 -11.06
C ALA A 104 11.82 -0.74 -10.30
N GLU A 105 11.72 -1.83 -9.53
CA GLU A 105 12.86 -2.43 -8.85
C GLU A 105 13.93 -2.90 -9.85
N GLY A 106 13.54 -3.56 -10.95
CA GLY A 106 14.43 -3.98 -12.03
C GLY A 106 15.20 -2.83 -12.66
N ILE A 107 14.51 -1.72 -12.98
CA ILE A 107 15.15 -0.51 -13.54
C ILE A 107 16.13 0.10 -12.53
N SER A 108 15.74 0.21 -11.26
CA SER A 108 16.60 0.77 -10.21
C SER A 108 17.84 -0.09 -9.97
N ASN A 109 17.68 -1.42 -9.98
CA ASN A 109 18.75 -2.40 -9.80
C ASN A 109 19.70 -2.40 -11.00
N ALA A 110 19.19 -2.32 -12.23
CA ALA A 110 20.02 -2.22 -13.43
C ALA A 110 20.88 -0.95 -13.44
N LYS A 111 20.29 0.20 -13.07
CA LYS A 111 21.02 1.47 -12.92
C LYS A 111 22.11 1.37 -11.84
N THR A 112 21.75 0.80 -10.69
CA THR A 112 22.68 0.62 -9.56
C THR A 112 23.80 -0.36 -9.88
N ALA A 113 23.50 -1.48 -10.53
CA ALA A 113 24.46 -2.49 -10.96
C ALA A 113 25.45 -1.92 -11.98
N LYS A 114 24.97 -1.17 -12.99
CA LYS A 114 25.84 -0.48 -13.97
C LYS A 114 26.81 0.48 -13.27
N ASN A 115 26.32 1.25 -12.31
CA ASN A 115 27.15 2.18 -11.55
C ASN A 115 28.14 1.46 -10.61
N ARG A 116 27.72 0.37 -9.97
CA ARG A 116 28.56 -0.48 -9.13
C ARG A 116 29.69 -1.12 -9.95
N ALA A 117 29.39 -1.67 -11.13
CA ALA A 117 30.38 -2.25 -12.05
C ALA A 117 31.42 -1.21 -12.50
N LYS A 118 30.99 0.03 -12.84
CA LYS A 118 31.91 1.13 -13.15
C LYS A 118 32.85 1.46 -11.98
N ARG A 119 32.34 1.49 -10.75
CA ARG A 119 33.13 1.75 -9.54
C ARG A 119 34.12 0.61 -9.25
N GLN A 120 33.70 -0.65 -9.38
CA GLN A 120 34.57 -1.81 -9.19
C GLN A 120 35.71 -1.83 -10.20
N LYS A 121 35.43 -1.64 -11.50
CA LYS A 121 36.47 -1.54 -12.54
C LYS A 121 37.47 -0.42 -12.27
N LYS A 122 37.02 0.72 -11.72
CA LYS A 122 37.91 1.81 -11.30
C LYS A 122 38.76 1.41 -10.08
N LYS A 123 38.16 0.74 -9.10
CA LYS A 123 38.85 0.26 -7.89
C LYS A 123 39.93 -0.77 -8.22
N GLU A 124 39.63 -1.71 -9.10
CA GLU A 124 40.58 -2.71 -9.61
C GLU A 124 41.75 -2.03 -10.33
N ARG A 125 41.48 -1.08 -11.24
CA ARG A 125 42.52 -0.31 -11.93
C ARG A 125 43.38 0.55 -10.99
N SER A 126 42.84 1.05 -9.89
CA SER A 126 43.65 1.76 -8.89
C SER A 126 44.48 0.80 -8.04
N LYS A 127 43.95 -0.39 -7.72
CA LYS A 127 44.67 -1.39 -6.92
C LYS A 127 45.86 -1.97 -7.70
N THR A 128 45.69 -2.28 -8.98
CA THR A 128 46.81 -2.74 -9.82
C THR A 128 47.89 -1.66 -10.00
N LYS A 129 47.53 -0.37 -9.96
CA LYS A 129 48.49 0.73 -9.99
C LYS A 129 49.21 0.96 -8.65
N SER A 130 48.58 0.65 -7.52
CA SER A 130 49.23 0.75 -6.20
C SER A 130 50.16 -0.43 -5.91
N ASP A 131 49.78 -1.64 -6.31
CA ASP A 131 50.61 -2.85 -6.11
C ASP A 131 51.86 -2.87 -7.01
N GLY A 132 51.88 -2.10 -8.10
CA GLY A 132 53.06 -1.92 -8.97
C GLY A 132 54.10 -0.91 -8.47
N ASN A 133 53.83 -0.17 -7.38
CA ASN A 133 54.71 0.88 -6.86
C ASN A 133 55.13 0.65 -5.39
N THR A 134 55.13 -0.61 -4.95
CA THR A 134 55.61 -0.98 -3.60
C THR A 134 56.85 -1.87 -3.69
N LYS A 135 57.89 -1.38 -4.38
CA LYS A 135 59.30 -1.66 -4.08
C LYS A 135 60.06 -0.37 -4.38
N GLU A 136 60.78 0.10 -3.36
CA GLU A 136 61.49 1.39 -3.27
C GLU A 136 60.52 2.57 -3.01
N GLY A 137 60.60 3.33 -1.92
CA GLY A 137 61.73 3.69 -1.10
C GLY A 137 61.77 5.22 -1.04
N ASP A 138 61.62 5.74 0.17
CA ASP A 138 62.07 7.06 0.61
C ASP A 138 61.20 8.31 0.40
N GLU A 139 61.32 9.18 1.39
CA GLU A 139 60.50 10.32 1.73
C GLU A 139 60.58 11.48 0.74
N SER A 140 59.43 12.07 0.41
CA SER A 140 59.33 13.52 0.12
C SER A 140 57.87 13.92 -0.11
N ARG A 141 57.34 14.75 0.80
CA ARG A 141 56.24 15.67 0.47
C ARG A 141 56.79 16.68 -0.55
N PRO A 142 56.05 16.98 -1.63
CA PRO A 142 55.22 18.18 -1.54
C PRO A 142 53.86 18.08 -2.24
N ASP A 143 52.91 18.77 -1.62
CA ASP A 143 51.74 19.47 -2.18
C ASP A 143 50.75 18.73 -3.09
N ALA A 144 49.52 18.62 -2.59
CA ALA A 144 48.41 17.93 -3.25
C ALA A 144 47.81 18.78 -4.39
N PRO A 145 47.72 18.30 -5.65
CA PRO A 145 46.98 19.01 -6.67
C PRO A 145 45.49 18.79 -6.43
N ILE A 146 44.82 19.87 -6.01
CA ILE A 146 43.38 20.00 -5.85
C ILE A 146 42.72 19.48 -7.14
N LYS A 147 42.08 18.31 -7.03
CA LYS A 147 41.41 17.64 -8.13
C LYS A 147 40.32 18.54 -8.69
N LYS A 148 40.56 19.00 -9.93
CA LYS A 148 39.62 19.60 -10.90
C LYS A 148 38.17 19.16 -10.62
N ARG A 149 37.40 20.03 -9.98
CA ARG A 149 35.94 19.91 -9.82
C ARG A 149 35.33 19.99 -11.22
N ARG A 150 34.57 18.96 -11.58
CA ARG A 150 33.89 18.88 -12.88
C ARG A 150 32.78 19.93 -12.91
N LEU A 151 33.03 21.01 -13.63
CA LEU A 151 32.04 22.00 -14.01
C LEU A 151 31.02 21.31 -14.92
N VAL A 152 29.80 21.12 -14.42
CA VAL A 152 28.64 20.80 -15.27
C VAL A 152 27.84 22.09 -15.35
N ASN A 153 27.86 22.70 -16.54
CA ASN A 153 27.04 23.85 -16.94
C ASN A 153 27.40 25.24 -16.37
N GLY A 154 28.68 25.52 -16.10
CA GLY A 154 29.14 26.91 -15.94
C GLY A 154 28.72 27.63 -14.65
N LYS A 155 28.04 26.95 -13.72
CA LYS A 155 27.75 27.48 -12.38
C LYS A 155 28.51 26.66 -11.34
N GLU A 156 29.33 27.32 -10.54
CA GLU A 156 30.09 26.67 -9.48
C GLU A 156 29.14 26.11 -8.42
N LEU A 157 29.11 24.78 -8.27
CA LEU A 157 28.38 24.12 -7.17
C LEU A 157 29.17 24.26 -5.86
N VAL A 158 29.18 25.45 -5.27
CA VAL A 158 29.74 25.65 -3.92
C VAL A 158 28.94 24.79 -2.94
N PHE A 159 29.61 23.83 -2.31
CA PHE A 159 28.99 22.95 -1.33
C PHE A 159 28.97 23.71 0.00
N LYS A 160 27.80 24.21 0.41
CA LYS A 160 27.64 24.87 1.71
C LYS A 160 27.91 23.88 2.85
N ARG A 161 28.66 24.33 3.86
CA ARG A 161 28.76 23.64 5.14
C ARG A 161 27.44 23.84 5.91
N PRO A 162 26.98 22.87 6.71
CA PRO A 162 25.78 23.06 7.52
C PRO A 162 25.96 24.24 8.48
N GLY A 163 25.22 25.34 8.28
CA GLY A 163 25.19 26.51 9.18
C GLY A 163 25.31 27.91 8.58
N GLU A 164 25.34 28.10 7.25
CA GLU A 164 25.49 29.44 6.64
C GLU A 164 24.23 29.88 5.86
N GLU A 165 23.47 30.77 6.49
CA GLU A 165 22.27 31.46 5.99
C GLU A 165 22.66 32.42 4.85
N SER A 166 21.87 32.47 3.77
CA SER A 166 22.03 33.45 2.70
C SER A 166 20.64 33.87 2.28
N ASP A 167 20.29 35.09 2.67
CA ASP A 167 19.23 35.88 2.06
C ASP A 167 19.58 36.09 0.58
N ASP A 168 18.71 35.62 -0.30
CA ASP A 168 18.57 36.12 -1.67
C ASP A 168 17.08 36.07 -1.98
N ASP A 169 16.42 37.19 -1.66
CA ASP A 169 15.04 37.50 -2.03
C ASP A 169 14.95 37.62 -3.56
N ASN A 170 14.28 36.66 -4.21
CA ASN A 170 13.78 36.85 -5.56
C ASN A 170 12.48 36.04 -5.75
N ASP A 171 11.39 36.62 -5.25
CA ASP A 171 10.02 36.15 -5.47
C ASP A 171 9.57 36.50 -6.91
N GLU A 172 9.71 35.56 -7.85
CA GLU A 172 8.93 35.54 -9.09
C GLU A 172 7.77 34.54 -8.97
N GLN A 173 6.59 35.15 -8.87
CA GLN A 173 5.24 34.61 -8.86
C GLN A 173 4.97 33.55 -9.96
N GLN A 174 4.40 32.40 -9.59
CA GLN A 174 3.49 31.63 -10.46
C GLN A 174 2.29 31.07 -9.66
N PRO A 175 1.06 31.17 -10.21
CA PRO A 175 -0.20 30.99 -9.49
C PRO A 175 -0.63 29.51 -9.36
N GLY A 176 -1.21 29.17 -8.21
CA GLY A 176 -1.76 27.84 -7.93
C GLY A 176 -3.02 27.50 -8.73
N PRO A 177 -3.35 26.21 -8.89
CA PRO A 177 -4.51 25.79 -9.67
C PRO A 177 -5.81 26.12 -8.91
N SER A 178 -6.65 26.94 -9.53
CA SER A 178 -7.99 27.27 -9.05
C SER A 178 -8.93 26.06 -9.15
N SER A 179 -9.67 25.84 -8.07
CA SER A 179 -10.75 24.86 -7.96
C SER A 179 -11.95 25.28 -8.81
N ALA A 180 -12.27 24.53 -9.86
CA ALA A 180 -13.51 24.70 -10.61
C ALA A 180 -14.70 24.08 -9.84
N PRO A 181 -15.89 24.72 -9.83
CA PRO A 181 -17.10 24.17 -9.19
C PRO A 181 -17.70 22.99 -9.97
N PRO A 182 -18.46 22.09 -9.30
CA PRO A 182 -18.96 20.86 -9.91
C PRO A 182 -20.04 21.14 -10.99
N ARG A 183 -19.82 20.60 -12.19
CA ARG A 183 -20.83 20.52 -13.25
C ARG A 183 -21.94 19.55 -12.83
N SER A 184 -23.19 20.00 -12.93
CA SER A 184 -24.39 19.16 -12.83
C SER A 184 -24.46 18.16 -13.99
N PRO A 185 -24.98 16.94 -13.79
CA PRO A 185 -25.18 15.98 -14.87
C PRO A 185 -26.44 16.31 -15.68
N SER A 186 -26.27 16.44 -17.00
CA SER A 186 -27.35 16.46 -18.00
C SER A 186 -28.12 15.13 -17.99
N PRO A 187 -29.45 15.11 -18.21
CA PRO A 187 -30.22 13.87 -18.29
C PRO A 187 -29.82 13.03 -19.51
N ALA A 188 -29.64 11.73 -19.30
CA ALA A 188 -29.33 10.75 -20.34
C ALA A 188 -30.52 10.52 -21.29
N PRO A 189 -30.28 10.24 -22.59
CA PRO A 189 -31.34 9.89 -23.53
C PRO A 189 -31.97 8.51 -23.17
N PRO A 190 -33.25 8.27 -23.53
CA PRO A 190 -33.96 7.05 -23.17
C PRO A 190 -33.33 5.82 -23.82
N VAL A 191 -33.09 4.79 -23.01
CA VAL A 191 -32.57 3.50 -23.43
C VAL A 191 -33.60 2.81 -24.34
N ALA A 192 -33.18 2.45 -25.56
CA ALA A 192 -33.99 1.64 -26.47
C ALA A 192 -34.23 0.26 -25.85
N MET A 193 -35.50 -0.08 -25.64
CA MET A 193 -35.94 -1.40 -25.19
C MET A 193 -35.55 -2.43 -26.26
N ALA A 194 -34.64 -3.35 -25.93
CA ALA A 194 -34.30 -4.46 -26.82
C ALA A 194 -35.53 -5.39 -26.97
N GLU A 195 -35.90 -5.67 -28.22
CA GLU A 195 -36.98 -6.57 -28.59
C GLU A 195 -36.75 -7.98 -28.04
N THR A 196 -37.76 -8.54 -27.39
CA THR A 196 -37.72 -9.91 -26.86
C THR A 196 -37.73 -10.92 -28.01
N THR A 197 -36.72 -11.78 -28.08
CA THR A 197 -36.65 -12.90 -29.02
C THR A 197 -37.78 -13.90 -28.76
N LYS A 198 -38.74 -13.98 -29.69
CA LYS A 198 -39.83 -14.97 -29.69
C LYS A 198 -39.28 -16.33 -30.11
N ILE A 199 -39.26 -17.28 -29.18
CA ILE A 199 -38.84 -18.66 -29.44
C ILE A 199 -40.02 -19.41 -30.08
N THR A 200 -39.86 -19.80 -31.35
CA THR A 200 -40.84 -20.66 -32.06
C THR A 200 -40.42 -22.11 -31.90
N ILE A 201 -41.17 -22.86 -31.09
CA ILE A 201 -40.98 -24.31 -30.93
C ILE A 201 -41.59 -25.00 -32.14
N HIS A 202 -40.79 -25.80 -32.87
CA HIS A 202 -41.28 -26.69 -33.90
C HIS A 202 -41.57 -28.05 -33.26
N GLU A 203 -42.84 -28.47 -33.34
CA GLU A 203 -43.32 -29.77 -32.86
C GLU A 203 -42.86 -30.86 -33.85
N MET A 204 -42.25 -31.93 -33.34
CA MET A 204 -42.05 -33.20 -34.06
C MET A 204 -42.99 -34.24 -33.48
#